data_AF-R1CSF3-F1
#
_entry.id   AF-R1CSF3-F1
#
_cell.length_a   1.000
_cell.length_b   1.000
_cell.length_c   1.000
_cell.angle_alpha   90.00
_cell.angle_beta   90.00
_cell.angle_gamma   90.00
#
_symmetry.space_group_name_H-M   'P 1'
#
loop_
_entity.id
_entity.type
_entity.pdbx_description
1 polymer ?
#
loop_
_entity_poly.entity_id
_entity_poly.type
_entity_poly.pdbx_seq_one_letter_code
_entity_poly.pdbx_strand_id
1 'polypeptide(L)'
;MKHKSHMNWSWIIMITFILLSILDIRFGILGFLCMGAPLYHALRGRGKVHCIKYCPRGSLLGKFLSEISLNNNLPKGMNTKKFKNILLTLMIVLFSFSLYHAGFDFERIAFSVFRFMTVSLVVGIIVGVIFRPRSWCVICPMGHATGIIRNKMNGDKKAKSKPNTKAA
;
A
#
# COMPACT_ATOMS: atom_id res chain seq x y z
N MET A 1 -13.66 -13.90 12.48
CA MET A 1 -12.67 -13.28 13.40
C MET A 1 -12.82 -11.76 13.39
N LYS A 2 -13.46 -11.20 14.43
CA LYS A 2 -13.74 -9.77 14.64
C LYS A 2 -12.45 -9.06 15.10
N HIS A 3 -11.52 -8.86 14.18
CA HIS A 3 -10.20 -8.33 14.52
C HIS A 3 -10.28 -6.80 14.61
N LYS A 4 -10.04 -6.23 15.82
CA LYS A 4 -10.08 -4.77 16.10
C LYS A 4 -9.27 -3.99 15.06
N SER A 5 -9.79 -2.86 14.59
CA SER A 5 -9.10 -1.99 13.63
C SER A 5 -8.29 -0.92 14.39
N HIS A 6 -6.96 -1.05 14.39
CA HIS A 6 -6.06 -0.04 14.96
C HIS A 6 -5.86 1.17 14.02
N MET A 7 -6.75 1.36 13.04
CA MET A 7 -6.70 2.45 12.08
C MET A 7 -6.73 3.84 12.73
N ASN A 8 -7.30 4.00 13.92
CA ASN A 8 -7.35 5.33 14.57
C ASN A 8 -5.97 5.86 14.98
N TRP A 9 -5.00 4.98 15.23
CA TRP A 9 -3.69 5.36 15.77
C TRP A 9 -2.58 5.32 14.72
N SER A 10 -2.76 4.57 13.63
CA SER A 10 -1.73 4.40 12.60
C SER A 10 -1.32 5.71 11.90
N TRP A 11 -2.13 6.77 11.91
CA TRP A 11 -1.75 8.07 11.32
C TRP A 11 -0.54 8.72 11.99
N ILE A 12 -0.32 8.47 13.29
CA ILE A 12 0.76 9.04 14.09
C ILE A 12 2.09 8.49 13.58
N ILE A 13 2.13 7.20 13.26
CA ILE A 13 3.32 6.55 12.71
C ILE A 13 3.76 7.25 11.41
N MET A 14 2.83 7.72 10.58
CA MET A 14 3.17 8.45 9.35
C MET A 14 3.67 9.87 9.61
N ILE A 15 2.99 10.61 10.48
CA ILE A 15 3.41 11.98 10.82
C ILE A 15 4.79 11.96 11.49
N THR A 16 4.99 11.05 12.44
CA THR A 16 6.28 10.81 13.09
C THR A 16 7.35 10.39 12.07
N PHE A 17 7.04 9.51 11.11
CA PHE A 17 7.99 9.11 10.07
C PHE A 17 8.42 10.29 9.17
N ILE A 18 7.48 11.15 8.77
CA ILE A 18 7.78 12.33 7.96
C ILE A 18 8.62 13.33 8.76
N LEU A 19 8.27 13.59 10.02
CA LEU A 19 9.04 14.46 10.91
C LEU A 19 10.46 13.92 11.16
N LEU A 20 10.61 12.64 11.46
CA LEU A 20 11.93 12.02 11.66
C LEU A 20 12.79 12.07 10.40
N SER A 21 12.20 11.89 9.22
CA SER A 21 12.95 11.96 7.96
C SER A 21 13.42 13.37 7.61
N ILE A 22 12.72 14.40 8.09
CA ILE A 22 13.12 15.80 7.95
C ILE A 22 14.26 16.15 8.90
N LEU A 23 14.26 15.58 10.11
CA LEU A 23 15.32 15.79 11.10
C LEU A 23 16.60 15.02 10.75
N ASP A 24 16.47 13.81 10.19
CA ASP A 24 17.60 12.95 9.83
C ASP A 24 17.24 12.08 8.62
N ILE A 25 17.95 12.26 7.50
CA ILE A 25 17.65 11.54 6.23
C ILE A 25 17.85 10.03 6.34
N ARG A 26 18.68 9.59 7.29
CA ARG A 26 19.00 8.18 7.58
C ARG A 26 17.77 7.37 7.97
N PHE A 27 16.78 7.99 8.60
CA PHE A 27 15.52 7.32 8.95
C PHE A 27 14.67 6.95 7.73
N GLY A 28 14.99 7.44 6.53
CA GLY A 28 14.33 7.04 5.28
C GLY A 28 14.39 5.53 5.01
N ILE A 29 15.37 4.81 5.58
CA ILE A 29 15.46 3.33 5.51
C ILE A 29 14.21 2.65 6.11
N LEU A 30 13.55 3.28 7.09
CA LEU A 30 12.33 2.75 7.71
C LEU A 30 11.18 2.63 6.68
N GLY A 31 11.27 3.37 5.57
CA GLY A 31 10.35 3.27 4.43
C GLY A 31 10.35 1.88 3.77
N PHE A 32 11.49 1.17 3.80
CA PHE A 32 11.54 -0.24 3.37
C PHE A 32 10.69 -1.13 4.27
N LEU A 33 10.71 -0.88 5.58
CA LEU A 33 9.87 -1.63 6.53
C LEU A 33 8.38 -1.40 6.22
N CYS A 34 8.00 -0.17 5.89
CA CYS A 34 6.64 0.19 5.51
C CYS A 34 6.17 -0.48 4.22
N MET A 35 7.01 -0.55 3.18
CA MET A 35 6.69 -1.21 1.91
C MET A 35 6.78 -2.74 2.01
N GLY A 36 7.67 -3.26 2.85
CA GLY A 36 7.86 -4.69 3.10
C GLY A 36 6.77 -5.30 3.99
N ALA A 37 6.27 -4.57 4.98
CA ALA A 37 5.23 -5.04 5.89
C ALA A 37 3.94 -5.58 5.22
N PRO A 38 3.33 -4.90 4.22
CA PRO A 38 2.17 -5.45 3.51
C PRO A 38 2.51 -6.72 2.72
N LEU A 39 3.71 -6.79 2.14
CA LEU A 39 4.16 -7.95 1.36
C LEU A 39 4.42 -9.15 2.29
N TYR A 40 5.17 -8.94 3.38
CA TYR A 40 5.42 -9.93 4.41
C TYR A 40 4.11 -10.49 5.00
N HIS A 41 3.16 -9.61 5.32
CA HIS A 41 1.87 -10.03 5.86
C HIS A 41 0.98 -10.75 4.84
N ALA A 42 1.09 -10.41 3.56
CA ALA A 42 0.40 -11.11 2.48
C ALA A 42 0.95 -12.52 2.29
N LEU A 43 2.28 -12.69 2.30
CA LEU A 43 2.96 -13.98 2.19
C LEU A 43 2.63 -14.93 3.37
N ARG A 44 2.49 -14.40 4.59
CA ARG A 44 2.09 -15.18 5.79
C ARG A 44 0.62 -15.62 5.79
N GLY A 45 -0.09 -15.50 4.66
CA GLY A 45 -1.50 -15.89 4.51
C GLY A 45 -2.50 -14.93 5.18
N ARG A 46 -2.04 -13.77 5.67
CA ARG A 46 -2.91 -12.75 6.28
C ARG A 46 -3.33 -11.64 5.31
N GLY A 47 -3.08 -11.78 4.00
CA GLY A 47 -3.70 -11.01 2.91
C GLY A 47 -3.89 -9.51 3.17
N LYS A 48 -5.04 -8.94 2.79
CA LYS A 48 -5.30 -7.48 2.86
C LYS A 48 -5.41 -6.89 4.28
N VAL A 49 -5.13 -7.65 5.34
CA VAL A 49 -5.27 -7.17 6.73
C VAL A 49 -4.36 -5.97 7.01
N HIS A 50 -3.13 -5.97 6.49
CA HIS A 50 -2.23 -4.81 6.63
C HIS A 50 -2.83 -3.56 5.97
N CYS A 51 -3.30 -3.68 4.72
CA CYS A 51 -3.91 -2.57 3.98
C CYS A 51 -5.20 -2.04 4.63
N ILE A 52 -5.99 -2.92 5.26
CA ILE A 52 -7.28 -2.56 5.87
C ILE A 52 -7.11 -2.02 7.29
N LYS A 53 -6.13 -2.48 8.08
CA LYS A 53 -6.08 -2.18 9.53
C LYS A 53 -4.84 -1.45 10.02
N TYR A 54 -3.73 -1.58 9.30
CA TYR A 54 -2.42 -1.10 9.75
C TYR A 54 -1.81 -0.05 8.82
N CYS A 55 -2.32 0.09 7.59
CA CYS A 55 -1.76 0.98 6.60
C CYS A 55 -1.84 2.44 7.08
N PRO A 56 -0.70 3.06 7.42
CA PRO A 56 -0.75 4.30 8.18
C PRO A 56 -1.12 5.48 7.27
N ARG A 57 -0.84 5.40 5.95
CA ARG A 57 -1.34 6.37 4.96
C ARG A 57 -2.85 6.30 4.74
N GLY A 58 -3.46 5.12 4.84
CA GLY A 58 -4.90 4.94 4.63
C GLY A 58 -5.71 5.43 5.82
N SER A 59 -5.08 5.40 7.01
CA SER A 59 -5.54 6.06 8.23
C SER A 59 -5.42 7.58 8.10
N LEU A 60 -4.26 8.09 7.67
CA LEU A 60 -4.00 9.51 7.47
C LEU A 60 -5.00 10.12 6.46
N LEU A 61 -5.09 9.57 5.26
CA LEU A 61 -6.04 10.03 4.23
C LEU A 61 -7.49 9.89 4.70
N GLY A 62 -7.82 8.80 5.41
CA GLY A 62 -9.17 8.58 5.94
C GLY A 62 -9.60 9.62 6.97
N LYS A 63 -8.68 10.15 7.78
CA LYS A 63 -8.98 11.08 8.87
C LYS A 63 -8.85 12.54 8.44
N PHE A 64 -7.77 12.90 7.73
CA PHE A 64 -7.51 14.28 7.28
C PHE A 64 -8.37 14.69 6.08
N LEU A 65 -8.68 13.79 5.16
CA LEU A 65 -9.45 14.14 3.96
C LEU A 65 -10.95 13.86 4.10
N SER A 66 -11.41 13.28 5.21
CA SER A 66 -12.85 13.07 5.42
C SER A 66 -13.63 14.39 5.53
N GLU A 67 -12.98 15.46 6.00
CA GLU A 67 -13.58 16.78 6.14
C GLU A 67 -13.53 17.61 4.85
N ILE A 68 -12.63 17.28 3.91
CA ILE A 68 -12.32 18.11 2.73
C ILE A 68 -12.72 17.43 1.41
N SER A 69 -12.95 16.12 1.40
CA SER A 69 -13.20 15.39 0.14
C SER A 69 -14.53 15.77 -0.51
N LEU A 70 -14.52 15.93 -1.83
CA LEU A 70 -15.72 16.22 -2.63
C LEU A 70 -16.72 15.06 -2.75
N ASN A 71 -16.53 13.96 -2.00
CA ASN A 71 -17.38 12.76 -1.96
C ASN A 71 -17.79 12.20 -3.33
N ASN A 72 -17.03 12.52 -4.38
CA ASN A 72 -17.38 12.17 -5.75
C ASN A 72 -17.04 10.70 -6.03
N ASN A 73 -17.86 10.05 -6.85
CA ASN A 73 -17.66 8.64 -7.17
C ASN A 73 -16.37 8.44 -7.98
N LEU A 74 -15.60 7.41 -7.64
CA LEU A 74 -14.38 7.07 -8.35
C LEU A 74 -14.72 6.63 -9.79
N PRO A 75 -14.14 7.23 -10.84
CA PRO A 75 -14.43 6.86 -12.22
C PRO A 75 -14.16 5.38 -12.45
N LYS A 76 -15.10 4.71 -13.14
CA LYS A 76 -15.04 3.26 -13.40
C LYS A 76 -13.74 2.85 -14.10
N GLY A 77 -13.18 3.72 -14.94
CA GLY A 77 -11.89 3.53 -15.63
C GLY A 77 -10.73 3.23 -14.68
N MET A 78 -10.57 4.02 -13.61
CA MET A 78 -9.50 3.79 -12.61
C MET A 78 -9.69 2.45 -11.90
N ASN A 79 -10.91 2.04 -11.53
CA ASN A 79 -11.10 0.79 -10.78
C ASN A 79 -10.82 -0.50 -11.59
N THR A 80 -10.55 -0.38 -12.89
CA THR A 80 -10.36 -1.53 -13.79
C THR A 80 -9.09 -2.33 -13.47
N LYS A 81 -9.14 -3.67 -13.63
CA LYS A 81 -7.98 -4.55 -13.43
C LYS A 81 -6.77 -4.16 -14.30
N LYS A 82 -7.02 -3.74 -15.55
CA LYS A 82 -5.97 -3.26 -16.48
C LYS A 82 -5.24 -2.05 -15.90
N PHE A 83 -5.97 -1.04 -15.44
CA PHE A 83 -5.39 0.18 -14.88
C PHE A 83 -4.57 -0.11 -13.62
N LYS A 84 -5.07 -0.97 -12.72
CA LYS A 84 -4.33 -1.37 -11.51
C LYS A 84 -3.04 -2.12 -11.82
N ASN A 85 -3.05 -2.99 -12.83
CA ASN A 85 -1.84 -3.69 -13.28
C ASN A 85 -0.84 -2.71 -13.90
N ILE A 86 -1.28 -1.78 -14.74
CA ILE A 86 -0.42 -0.75 -15.35
C ILE A 86 0.23 0.10 -14.25
N LEU A 87 -0.55 0.58 -13.29
CA LEU A 87 -0.04 1.37 -12.17
C LEU A 87 0.94 0.58 -11.30
N LEU A 88 0.67 -0.71 -11.05
CA LEU A 88 1.57 -1.59 -10.32
C LEU A 88 2.92 -1.75 -11.04
N THR A 89 2.89 -2.07 -12.33
CA THR A 89 4.12 -2.21 -13.13
C THR A 89 4.90 -0.91 -13.17
N LEU A 90 4.23 0.22 -13.42
CA LEU A 90 4.86 1.54 -13.43
C LEU A 90 5.58 1.83 -12.10
N MET A 91 4.95 1.54 -10.97
CA MET A 91 5.53 1.81 -9.65
C MET A 91 6.73 0.91 -9.35
N ILE A 92 6.69 -0.36 -9.78
CA ILE A 92 7.82 -1.28 -9.64
C ILE A 92 8.99 -0.80 -10.51
N VAL A 93 8.73 -0.44 -11.77
CA VAL A 93 9.78 0.03 -12.70
C VAL A 93 10.43 1.31 -12.17
N LEU A 94 9.65 2.30 -11.75
CA LEU A 94 10.18 3.55 -11.21
C LEU A 94 11.00 3.33 -9.94
N PHE A 95 10.53 2.44 -9.05
CA PHE A 95 11.27 2.10 -7.84
C PHE A 95 12.57 1.36 -8.15
N SER A 96 12.54 0.37 -9.05
CA SER A 96 13.73 -0.36 -9.50
C SER A 96 14.75 0.55 -10.16
N PHE A 97 14.30 1.47 -11.02
CA PHE A 97 15.18 2.45 -11.66
C PHE A 97 15.78 3.42 -10.64
N SER A 98 14.98 3.90 -9.68
CA SER A 98 15.46 4.75 -8.58
C SER A 98 16.50 4.03 -7.71
N LEU A 99 16.32 2.73 -7.47
CA LEU A 99 17.26 1.94 -6.68
C LEU A 99 18.56 1.68 -7.45
N TYR A 100 18.46 1.43 -8.76
CA TYR A 100 19.63 1.28 -9.62
C TYR A 100 20.47 2.56 -9.68
N HIS A 101 19.83 3.72 -9.71
CA HIS A 101 20.51 5.02 -9.70
C HIS A 101 21.08 5.39 -8.32
N ALA A 102 20.48 4.90 -7.23
CA ALA A 102 20.95 5.17 -5.86
C ALA A 102 22.25 4.40 -5.52
N GLY A 103 22.54 3.30 -6.21
CA GLY A 103 23.74 2.48 -5.94
C GLY A 103 23.71 1.79 -4.57
N PHE A 104 24.88 1.58 -3.97
CA PHE A 104 25.04 0.99 -2.63
C PHE A 104 25.12 2.02 -1.49
N ASP A 105 24.91 3.30 -1.79
CA ASP A 105 24.96 4.36 -0.79
C ASP A 105 23.66 4.40 0.05
N PHE A 106 23.77 4.06 1.33
CA PHE A 106 22.63 4.01 2.25
C PHE A 106 21.84 5.33 2.31
N GLU A 107 22.52 6.48 2.25
CA GLU A 107 21.87 7.80 2.30
C GLU A 107 21.08 8.12 1.04
N ARG A 108 21.61 7.78 -0.14
CA ARG A 108 20.92 7.98 -1.43
C ARG A 108 19.71 7.07 -1.56
N ILE A 109 19.83 5.84 -1.07
CA ILE A 109 18.72 4.88 -1.01
C ILE A 109 17.62 5.42 -0.08
N ALA A 110 17.97 5.86 1.13
CA ALA A 110 17.02 6.42 2.08
C ALA A 110 16.28 7.64 1.52
N PHE A 111 17.01 8.56 0.87
CA PHE A 111 16.43 9.73 0.21
C PHE A 111 15.48 9.34 -0.93
N SER A 112 15.85 8.36 -1.75
CA SER A 112 15.03 7.86 -2.85
C SER A 112 13.70 7.28 -2.37
N VAL A 113 13.74 6.43 -1.34
CA VAL A 113 12.55 5.82 -0.74
C VAL A 113 11.66 6.88 -0.10
N PHE A 114 12.24 7.83 0.64
CA PHE A 114 11.52 8.93 1.26
C PHE A 114 10.81 9.80 0.22
N ARG A 115 11.51 10.19 -0.86
CA ARG A 115 10.93 10.98 -1.96
C ARG A 115 9.78 10.24 -2.64
N PHE A 116 9.96 8.97 -2.96
CA PHE A 116 8.91 8.15 -3.56
C PHE A 116 7.66 8.06 -2.66
N MET A 117 7.87 7.88 -1.36
CA MET A 117 6.80 7.80 -0.37
C MET A 117 6.05 9.12 -0.24
N THR A 118 6.78 10.24 -0.19
CA THR A 118 6.22 11.59 -0.10
C THR A 118 5.41 11.93 -1.36
N VAL A 119 5.94 11.65 -2.55
CA VAL A 119 5.21 11.84 -3.81
C VAL A 119 3.92 11.01 -3.83
N SER A 120 3.98 9.74 -3.38
CA SER A 120 2.78 8.90 -3.31
C SER A 120 1.74 9.42 -2.32
N LEU A 121 2.18 10.05 -1.22
CA LEU A 121 1.30 10.70 -0.25
C LEU A 121 0.63 11.92 -0.87
N VAL A 122 1.40 12.80 -1.51
CA VAL A 122 0.90 14.00 -2.19
C VAL A 122 -0.12 13.64 -3.26
N VAL A 123 0.20 12.67 -4.13
CA VAL A 123 -0.76 12.16 -5.13
C VAL A 123 -2.00 11.59 -4.47
N GLY A 124 -1.83 10.84 -3.37
CA GLY A 124 -2.95 10.31 -2.58
C GLY A 124 -3.84 11.40 -1.99
N ILE A 125 -3.27 12.52 -1.56
CA ILE A 125 -4.00 13.69 -1.06
C ILE A 125 -4.78 14.34 -2.20
N ILE A 126 -4.13 14.64 -3.32
CA ILE A 126 -4.79 15.26 -4.49
C ILE A 126 -5.98 14.42 -4.97
N VAL A 127 -5.77 13.11 -5.16
CA VAL A 127 -6.83 12.17 -5.58
C VAL A 127 -7.91 12.03 -4.51
N GLY A 128 -7.52 12.04 -3.23
CA GLY A 128 -8.47 11.90 -2.12
C GLY A 128 -9.38 13.12 -1.95
N VAL A 129 -8.86 14.34 -2.20
CA VAL A 129 -9.62 15.59 -2.13
C VAL A 129 -10.66 15.64 -3.27
N ILE A 130 -10.26 15.27 -4.49
CA ILE A 130 -11.15 15.30 -5.66
C ILE A 130 -12.25 14.22 -5.57
N PHE A 131 -11.92 13.04 -5.06
CA PHE A 131 -12.85 11.91 -4.98
C PHE A 131 -13.27 11.63 -3.54
N ARG A 132 -13.02 10.40 -3.06
CA ARG A 132 -13.24 9.97 -1.68
C ARG A 132 -11.90 9.81 -0.99
N PRO A 133 -11.85 9.98 0.34
CA PRO A 133 -10.61 9.92 1.12
C PRO A 133 -9.90 8.56 1.02
N ARG A 134 -10.60 7.50 0.61
CA ARG A 134 -10.06 6.14 0.40
C ARG A 134 -9.86 5.76 -1.07
N SER A 135 -10.11 6.66 -2.02
CA SER A 135 -9.99 6.37 -3.47
C SER A 135 -8.60 5.88 -3.86
N TRP A 136 -7.55 6.51 -3.34
CA TRP A 136 -6.17 6.08 -3.57
C TRP A 136 -5.86 4.69 -2.98
N CYS A 137 -6.49 4.34 -1.84
CA CYS A 137 -6.33 3.01 -1.24
C CYS A 137 -6.96 1.89 -2.09
N VAL A 138 -8.04 2.20 -2.83
CA VAL A 138 -8.70 1.25 -3.75
C VAL A 138 -7.86 0.96 -4.98
N ILE A 139 -7.10 1.95 -5.44
CA ILE A 139 -6.21 1.83 -6.60
C ILE A 139 -4.78 1.43 -6.23
N CYS A 140 -4.45 1.45 -4.95
CA CYS A 140 -3.08 1.34 -4.52
C CYS A 140 -2.37 0.08 -5.08
N PRO A 141 -1.18 0.23 -5.69
CA PRO A 141 -0.40 -0.88 -6.23
C PRO A 141 -0.14 -1.97 -5.18
N MET A 142 0.21 -1.60 -3.94
CA MET A 142 0.44 -2.56 -2.86
C MET A 142 -0.84 -3.28 -2.42
N GLY A 143 -1.98 -2.58 -2.37
CA GLY A 143 -3.27 -3.21 -2.08
C GLY A 143 -3.72 -4.18 -3.17
N HIS A 144 -3.38 -3.87 -4.42
CA HIS A 144 -3.64 -4.72 -5.58
C HIS A 144 -2.72 -5.94 -5.60
N ALA A 145 -1.40 -5.75 -5.41
CA ALA A 145 -0.42 -6.82 -5.32
C ALA A 145 -0.75 -7.83 -4.22
N THR A 146 -1.03 -7.36 -3.00
CA THR A 146 -1.46 -8.23 -1.88
C THR A 146 -2.81 -8.91 -2.15
N GLY A 147 -3.69 -8.28 -2.94
CA GLY A 147 -4.93 -8.88 -3.43
C GLY A 147 -4.71 -10.04 -4.40
N ILE A 148 -3.78 -9.89 -5.35
CA ILE A 148 -3.39 -10.95 -6.28
C ILE A 148 -2.79 -12.13 -5.50
N ILE A 149 -1.88 -11.86 -4.55
CA ILE A 149 -1.25 -12.88 -3.71
C ILE A 149 -2.33 -13.63 -2.90
N ARG A 150 -3.26 -12.92 -2.26
CA ARG A 150 -4.38 -13.54 -1.53
C ARG A 150 -5.23 -14.45 -2.43
N ASN A 151 -5.54 -14.03 -3.65
CA ASN A 151 -6.35 -14.83 -4.57
C ASN A 151 -5.61 -16.10 -5.01
N LYS A 152 -4.32 -16.02 -5.30
CA LYS A 152 -3.47 -17.19 -5.58
C LYS A 152 -3.42 -18.15 -4.39
N MET A 153 -3.16 -17.64 -3.18
CA MET A 153 -3.12 -18.47 -1.97
C MET A 153 -4.47 -19.12 -1.64
N ASN A 154 -5.59 -18.41 -1.85
CA ASN A 154 -6.92 -18.98 -1.65
C ASN A 154 -7.27 -20.02 -2.71
N GLY A 155 -6.79 -19.85 -3.95
CA GLY A 155 -6.89 -20.87 -5.01
C GLY A 155 -6.14 -22.14 -4.64
N ASP A 156 -4.92 -22.01 -4.12
CA ASP A 156 -4.11 -23.14 -3.61
C ASP A 156 -4.79 -23.86 -2.44
N LYS A 157 -5.38 -23.10 -1.50
CA LYS A 157 -6.18 -23.69 -0.41
C LYS A 157 -7.46 -24.38 -0.89
N LYS A 158 -8.18 -23.82 -1.87
CA LYS A 158 -9.36 -24.47 -2.47
C LYS A 158 -9.00 -25.73 -3.25
N ALA A 159 -7.85 -25.74 -3.93
CA ALA A 159 -7.34 -26.92 -4.62
C ALA A 159 -6.99 -28.04 -3.62
N LYS A 160 -6.39 -27.69 -2.48
CA LYS A 160 -6.08 -28.62 -1.39
C LYS A 160 -7.30 -29.05 -0.56
N SER A 161 -8.39 -28.30 -0.58
CA SER A 161 -9.62 -28.60 0.18
C SER A 161 -10.69 -29.31 -0.64
N LYS A 162 -10.46 -29.65 -1.91
CA LYS A 162 -11.38 -30.51 -2.66
C LYS A 162 -11.20 -31.93 -2.13
N PRO A 163 -12.19 -32.52 -1.42
CA PRO A 163 -12.12 -33.93 -1.08
C PRO A 163 -12.00 -34.72 -2.38
N ASN A 164 -11.11 -35.71 -2.36
CA ASN A 164 -10.91 -36.63 -3.46
C ASN A 164 -12.19 -37.46 -3.67
N THR A 165 -13.13 -36.94 -4.46
CA THR A 165 -14.26 -37.73 -4.97
C THR A 165 -13.81 -38.45 -6.23
N LYS A 166 -12.93 -39.44 -6.06
CA LYS A 166 -12.65 -40.49 -7.04
C LYS A 166 -12.39 -41.80 -6.29
N ALA A 167 -13.46 -42.49 -5.95
CA ALA A 167 -13.51 -43.93 -5.68
C ALA A 167 -15.00 -44.33 -5.58
N ALA A 168 -15.61 -44.63 -6.73
CA ALA A 168 -16.81 -45.43 -6.85
C ALA A 168 -16.67 -46.20 -8.16
#